data_AF-A0A7L0MC43-F1
#
_entry.id   AF-A0A7L0MC43-F1
#
_cell.length_a   1.000
_cell.length_b   1.000
_cell.length_c   1.000
_cell.angle_alpha   90.00
_cell.angle_beta   90.00
_cell.angle_gamma   90.00
#
_symmetry.space_group_name_H-M   'P 1'
#
loop_
_entity.id
_entity.type
_entity.pdbx_description
1 polymer ?
#
loop_
_entity_poly.entity_id
_entity_poly.type
_entity_poly.pdbx_seq_one_letter_code
_entity_poly.pdbx_strand_id
1 'polypeptide(L)'
;PPDPVAMPQVTAEARCKLVSWLIPVHRHFGLSFEALCLTVNTLDRFLATTPVAADCFQLLGVTALLIASKQVEVHPPSVKELLSLCCGAFTVQQLHNLECIVLLRLGFDLSAPTISFFLEHFSQVRLQAQGADTAEAADARILAGGIAELSLADYAFIGYTPSLLAAGSLGLADRLLGHSQPLDLRVSGYSEELLRDCMEQLQLLVSLNGQSLPLLLPREVLRKCPWLRG
;
A
#
# COMPACT_ATOMS: atom_id res chain seq x y z
N PRO A 1 2.71 -14.62 -20.38
CA PRO A 1 3.06 -13.41 -19.59
C PRO A 1 4.52 -13.02 -19.89
N PRO A 2 4.84 -11.75 -20.20
CA PRO A 2 6.24 -11.35 -20.17
C PRO A 2 6.74 -11.53 -18.74
N ASP A 3 7.93 -12.12 -18.58
CA ASP A 3 8.59 -12.23 -17.29
C ASP A 3 8.69 -10.82 -16.65
N PRO A 4 8.51 -10.69 -15.32
CA PRO A 4 8.73 -9.41 -14.67
C PRO A 4 10.17 -8.98 -14.94
N VAL A 5 10.34 -7.91 -15.72
CA VAL A 5 11.66 -7.31 -15.97
C VAL A 5 12.24 -6.99 -14.59
N ALA A 6 13.27 -7.73 -14.19
CA ALA A 6 13.92 -7.51 -12.91
C ALA A 6 14.44 -6.06 -12.88
N MET A 7 13.87 -5.22 -12.02
CA MET A 7 14.37 -3.86 -11.83
C MET A 7 15.82 -3.94 -11.33
N PRO A 8 16.74 -3.12 -11.87
CA PRO A 8 18.09 -3.03 -11.33
C PRO A 8 18.06 -2.79 -9.81
N GLN A 9 18.98 -3.39 -9.05
CA GLN A 9 19.00 -3.28 -7.58
C GLN A 9 18.97 -1.82 -7.08
N VAL A 10 19.65 -0.92 -7.79
CA VAL A 10 19.66 0.53 -7.51
C VAL A 10 18.26 1.14 -7.61
N THR A 11 17.45 0.68 -8.55
CA THR A 11 16.05 1.10 -8.74
C THR A 11 15.16 0.53 -7.64
N ALA A 12 15.40 -0.71 -7.18
CA ALA A 12 14.65 -1.32 -6.09
C ALA A 12 14.82 -0.56 -4.77
N GLU A 13 16.06 -0.22 -4.39
CA GLU A 13 16.32 0.56 -3.17
C GLU A 13 15.71 1.96 -3.24
N ALA A 14 15.85 2.64 -4.39
CA ALA A 14 15.25 3.96 -4.61
C ALA A 14 13.71 3.91 -4.53
N ARG A 15 13.09 2.85 -5.09
CA ARG A 15 11.64 2.60 -4.98
C ARG A 15 11.23 2.40 -3.52
N CYS A 16 11.92 1.57 -2.75
CA CYS A 16 11.61 1.37 -1.32
C CYS A 16 11.66 2.69 -0.54
N LYS A 17 12.72 3.49 -0.73
CA LYS A 17 12.84 4.81 -0.07
C LYS A 17 11.70 5.75 -0.47
N LEU A 18 11.36 5.77 -1.76
CA LEU A 18 10.30 6.62 -2.28
C LEU A 18 8.92 6.21 -1.74
N VAL A 19 8.58 4.92 -1.76
CA VAL A 19 7.28 4.45 -1.25
C VAL A 19 7.19 4.61 0.27
N SER A 20 8.26 4.33 1.03
CA SER A 20 8.32 4.62 2.46
C SER A 20 8.10 6.09 2.79
N TRP A 21 8.54 7.00 1.91
CA TRP A 21 8.26 8.43 2.03
C TRP A 21 6.83 8.80 1.61
N LEU A 22 6.25 8.13 0.62
CA LEU A 22 4.87 8.37 0.17
C LEU A 22 3.81 7.95 1.21
N ILE A 23 4.09 6.96 2.06
CA ILE A 23 3.18 6.51 3.14
C ILE A 23 2.79 7.69 4.08
N PRO A 24 3.72 8.38 4.76
CA PRO A 24 3.35 9.53 5.57
C PRO A 24 2.81 10.71 4.74
N VAL A 25 3.20 10.85 3.47
CA VAL A 25 2.71 11.93 2.59
C VAL A 25 1.23 11.76 2.24
N HIS A 26 0.77 10.58 1.84
CA HIS A 26 -0.66 10.41 1.53
C HIS A 26 -1.52 10.62 2.77
N ARG A 27 -1.03 10.21 3.96
CA ARG A 27 -1.67 10.46 5.25
C ARG A 27 -1.72 11.94 5.62
N HIS A 28 -0.65 12.69 5.35
CA HIS A 28 -0.62 14.13 5.56
C HIS A 28 -1.75 14.85 4.79
N PHE A 29 -2.03 14.40 3.57
CA PHE A 29 -3.13 14.92 2.75
C PHE A 29 -4.49 14.25 3.02
N GLY A 30 -4.57 13.27 3.93
CA GLY A 30 -5.80 12.53 4.23
C GLY A 30 -6.30 11.68 3.06
N LEU A 31 -5.42 11.25 2.16
CA LEU A 31 -5.77 10.43 0.99
C LEU A 31 -6.01 8.98 1.39
N SER A 32 -6.92 8.34 0.67
CA SER A 32 -7.32 6.94 0.89
C SER A 32 -6.17 5.96 0.67
N PHE A 33 -6.29 4.77 1.28
CA PHE A 33 -5.37 3.66 1.01
C PHE A 33 -5.44 3.18 -0.45
N GLU A 34 -6.60 3.35 -1.09
CA GLU A 34 -6.79 3.10 -2.52
C GLU A 34 -5.88 4.00 -3.36
N ALA A 35 -5.84 5.31 -3.07
CA ALA A 35 -4.96 6.25 -3.76
C ALA A 35 -3.48 5.86 -3.60
N LEU A 36 -3.05 5.42 -2.41
CA LEU A 36 -1.67 4.92 -2.24
C LEU A 36 -1.42 3.66 -3.07
N CYS A 37 -2.33 2.68 -3.07
CA CYS A 37 -2.19 1.46 -3.89
C CYS A 37 -2.04 1.80 -5.38
N LEU A 38 -2.87 2.69 -5.91
CA LEU A 38 -2.82 3.13 -7.31
C LEU A 38 -1.55 3.95 -7.61
N THR A 39 -1.08 4.75 -6.65
CA THR A 39 0.19 5.48 -6.75
C THR A 39 1.35 4.51 -6.95
N VAL A 40 1.44 3.47 -6.10
CA VAL A 40 2.50 2.46 -6.18
C VAL A 40 2.39 1.64 -7.46
N ASN A 41 1.17 1.26 -7.87
CA ASN A 41 0.96 0.56 -9.15
C ASN A 41 1.42 1.40 -10.36
N THR A 42 1.06 2.68 -10.39
CA THR A 42 1.45 3.63 -11.44
C THR A 42 2.97 3.80 -11.48
N LEU A 43 3.59 3.98 -10.32
CA LEU A 43 5.03 4.10 -10.15
C LEU A 43 5.76 2.86 -10.69
N ASP A 44 5.37 1.66 -10.24
CA ASP A 44 6.05 0.42 -10.58
C ASP A 44 5.91 0.09 -12.08
N ARG A 45 4.72 0.28 -12.67
CA ARG A 45 4.50 0.08 -14.11
C ARG A 45 5.30 1.07 -14.96
N PHE A 46 5.44 2.31 -14.50
CA PHE A 46 6.25 3.31 -15.19
C PHE A 46 7.73 2.96 -15.14
N LEU A 47 8.25 2.63 -13.95
CA LEU A 47 9.65 2.23 -13.74
C LEU A 47 10.02 0.95 -14.48
N ALA A 48 9.08 0.01 -14.65
CA ALA A 48 9.32 -1.21 -15.41
C ALA A 48 9.61 -0.97 -16.90
N THR A 49 9.20 0.18 -17.45
CA THR A 49 9.32 0.48 -18.89
C THR A 49 10.14 1.73 -19.18
N THR A 50 10.51 2.51 -18.17
CA THR A 50 11.12 3.83 -18.34
C THR A 50 12.27 4.01 -17.35
N PRO A 51 13.52 4.13 -17.83
CA PRO A 51 14.64 4.51 -16.97
C PRO A 51 14.43 5.91 -16.41
N VAL A 52 14.61 6.07 -15.10
CA VAL A 52 14.45 7.35 -14.40
C VAL A 52 15.72 7.64 -13.63
N ALA A 53 16.21 8.88 -13.74
CA ALA A 53 17.37 9.34 -12.98
C ALA A 53 17.00 9.48 -11.49
N ALA A 54 17.95 9.17 -10.60
CA ALA A 54 17.69 9.10 -9.15
C ALA A 54 17.14 10.41 -8.56
N ASP A 55 17.58 11.55 -9.08
CA ASP A 55 17.13 12.89 -8.72
C ASP A 55 15.67 13.19 -9.16
N CYS A 56 15.13 12.43 -10.10
CA CYS A 56 13.74 12.57 -10.57
C CYS A 56 12.74 11.67 -9.83
N PHE A 57 13.18 10.76 -8.94
CA PHE A 57 12.29 9.80 -8.26
C PHE A 57 11.21 10.50 -7.42
N GLN A 58 11.58 11.55 -6.70
CA GLN A 58 10.61 12.27 -5.87
C GLN A 58 9.55 12.95 -6.74
N LEU A 59 9.95 13.56 -7.87
CA LEU A 59 9.02 14.14 -8.84
C LEU A 59 8.07 13.08 -9.41
N LEU A 60 8.59 11.89 -9.75
CA LEU A 60 7.78 10.77 -10.21
C LEU A 60 6.79 10.31 -9.15
N GLY A 61 7.23 10.18 -7.90
CA GLY A 61 6.36 9.76 -6.78
C GLY A 61 5.20 10.71 -6.57
N VAL A 62 5.44 12.03 -6.49
CA VAL A 62 4.36 13.01 -6.35
C VAL A 62 3.48 13.11 -7.60
N THR A 63 4.03 12.84 -8.78
CA THR A 63 3.24 12.79 -10.03
C THR A 63 2.31 11.58 -10.05
N ALA A 64 2.81 10.39 -9.66
CA ALA A 64 1.99 9.19 -9.53
C ALA A 64 0.90 9.38 -8.46
N LEU A 65 1.22 10.03 -7.35
CA LEU A 65 0.26 10.37 -6.31
C LEU A 65 -0.83 11.32 -6.81
N LEU A 66 -0.45 12.36 -7.57
CA LEU A 66 -1.41 13.27 -8.19
C LEU A 66 -2.38 12.53 -9.12
N ILE A 67 -1.86 11.66 -9.99
CA ILE A 67 -2.66 10.88 -10.94
C ILE A 67 -3.66 10.01 -10.18
N ALA A 68 -3.18 9.23 -9.21
CA ALA A 68 -4.03 8.36 -8.39
C ALA A 68 -5.09 9.16 -7.63
N SER A 69 -4.72 10.27 -7.00
CA SER A 69 -5.66 11.13 -6.28
C SER A 69 -6.74 11.71 -7.19
N LYS A 70 -6.40 12.13 -8.41
CA LYS A 70 -7.41 12.59 -9.40
C LYS A 70 -8.40 11.50 -9.81
N GLN A 71 -8.04 10.21 -9.67
CA GLN A 71 -8.93 9.10 -10.02
C GLN A 71 -9.95 8.79 -8.93
N VAL A 72 -9.53 8.79 -7.66
CA VAL A 72 -10.34 8.21 -6.57
C VAL A 72 -10.70 9.18 -5.45
N GLU A 73 -10.06 10.34 -5.37
CA GLU A 73 -10.31 11.32 -4.31
C GLU A 73 -11.30 12.40 -4.77
N VAL A 74 -12.20 12.77 -3.85
CA VAL A 74 -13.13 13.89 -4.08
C VAL A 74 -12.37 15.23 -4.14
N HIS A 75 -11.31 15.35 -3.34
CA HIS A 75 -10.50 16.56 -3.21
C HIS A 75 -9.01 16.22 -3.33
N PRO A 76 -8.49 16.03 -4.56
CA PRO A 76 -7.07 15.76 -4.76
C PRO A 76 -6.21 16.97 -4.35
N PRO A 77 -4.98 16.76 -3.86
CA PRO A 77 -4.07 17.84 -3.53
C PRO A 77 -3.67 18.62 -4.79
N SER A 78 -3.44 19.92 -4.63
CA SER A 78 -2.97 20.76 -5.73
C SER A 78 -1.51 20.46 -6.08
N VAL A 79 -1.13 20.76 -7.32
CA VAL A 79 0.25 20.63 -7.79
C VAL A 79 1.23 21.42 -6.91
N LYS A 80 0.81 22.59 -6.41
CA LYS A 80 1.66 23.43 -5.54
C LYS A 80 1.88 22.79 -4.17
N GLU A 81 0.84 22.20 -3.58
CA GLU A 81 0.94 21.50 -2.30
C GLU A 81 1.88 20.29 -2.41
N LEU A 82 1.73 19.48 -3.46
CA LEU A 82 2.63 18.35 -3.71
C LEU A 82 4.09 18.79 -3.89
N LEU A 83 4.33 19.82 -4.70
CA LEU A 83 5.69 20.32 -4.96
C LEU A 83 6.34 20.96 -3.72
N SER A 84 5.55 21.46 -2.77
CA SER A 84 6.08 22.01 -1.52
C SER A 84 6.83 20.95 -0.70
N LEU A 85 6.44 19.69 -0.81
CA LEU A 85 7.10 18.55 -0.16
C LEU A 85 8.46 18.20 -0.79
N CYS A 86 8.70 18.67 -2.01
CA CYS A 86 9.97 18.50 -2.73
C CYS A 86 10.94 19.66 -2.47
N CYS A 87 10.69 20.51 -1.46
CA CYS A 87 11.54 21.63 -1.06
C CYS A 87 11.94 22.57 -2.22
N GLY A 88 11.06 22.75 -3.21
CA GLY A 88 11.32 23.60 -4.38
C GLY A 88 12.28 23.00 -5.42
N ALA A 89 12.61 21.71 -5.33
CA ALA A 89 13.47 21.03 -6.30
C ALA A 89 12.87 20.96 -7.71
N PHE A 90 11.54 21.06 -7.84
CA PHE A 90 10.84 20.96 -9.12
C PHE A 90 9.82 22.07 -9.32
N THR A 91 9.56 22.37 -10.58
CA THR A 91 8.60 23.37 -11.05
C THR A 91 7.27 22.73 -11.39
N VAL A 92 6.20 23.54 -11.39
CA VAL A 92 4.86 23.14 -11.86
C VAL A 92 4.90 22.59 -13.28
N GLN A 93 5.71 23.20 -14.16
CA GLN A 93 5.83 22.76 -15.55
C GLN A 93 6.47 21.37 -15.65
N GLN A 94 7.50 21.08 -14.84
CA GLN A 94 8.12 19.76 -14.82
C GLN A 94 7.12 18.68 -14.38
N LEU A 95 6.30 18.97 -13.36
CA LEU A 95 5.28 18.03 -12.90
C LEU A 95 4.18 17.80 -13.96
N HIS A 96 3.66 18.84 -14.60
CA HIS A 96 2.69 18.67 -15.69
C HIS A 96 3.27 17.89 -16.88
N ASN A 97 4.53 18.18 -17.25
CA ASN A 97 5.19 17.44 -18.32
C ASN A 97 5.33 15.95 -17.96
N LEU A 98 5.74 15.65 -16.72
CA LEU A 98 5.89 14.26 -16.28
C LEU A 98 4.54 13.55 -16.17
N GLU A 99 3.48 14.24 -15.72
CA GLU A 99 2.11 13.69 -15.71
C GLU A 99 1.70 13.22 -17.10
N CYS A 100 1.86 14.06 -18.13
CA CYS A 100 1.58 13.69 -19.52
C CYS A 100 2.41 12.48 -19.97
N ILE A 101 3.70 12.45 -19.64
CA ILE A 101 4.60 11.35 -20.01
C ILE A 101 4.14 10.03 -19.35
N VAL A 102 3.80 10.04 -18.06
CA VAL A 102 3.32 8.87 -17.34
C VAL A 102 2.01 8.36 -17.95
N LEU A 103 1.04 9.24 -18.17
CA LEU A 103 -0.26 8.88 -18.76
C LEU A 103 -0.10 8.29 -20.17
N LEU A 104 0.71 8.91 -21.02
CA LEU A 104 0.98 8.41 -22.37
C LEU A 104 1.73 7.07 -22.34
N ARG A 105 2.69 6.91 -21.42
CA ARG A 105 3.48 5.67 -21.31
C ARG A 105 2.63 4.49 -20.86
N LEU A 106 1.66 4.73 -20.00
CA LEU A 106 0.70 3.72 -19.53
C LEU A 106 -0.52 3.58 -20.46
N GLY A 107 -0.58 4.33 -21.55
CA GLY A 107 -1.70 4.28 -22.49
C GLY A 107 -3.04 4.67 -21.85
N PHE A 108 -3.01 5.54 -20.83
CA PHE A 108 -4.17 5.90 -20.00
C PHE A 108 -4.87 4.72 -19.29
N ASP A 109 -4.27 3.52 -19.28
CA ASP A 109 -4.77 2.41 -18.48
C ASP A 109 -4.27 2.58 -17.04
N LEU A 110 -5.09 3.24 -16.23
CA LEU A 110 -4.82 3.51 -14.81
C LEU A 110 -5.60 2.56 -13.88
N SER A 111 -6.23 1.54 -14.45
CA SER A 111 -6.97 0.54 -13.69
C SER A 111 -6.02 -0.50 -13.12
N ALA A 112 -6.23 -0.89 -11.86
CA ALA A 112 -5.46 -1.95 -11.24
C ALA A 112 -6.26 -2.62 -10.11
N PRO A 113 -6.11 -3.95 -9.91
CA PRO A 113 -6.53 -4.56 -8.66
C PRO A 113 -5.68 -4.00 -7.52
N THR A 114 -6.31 -3.61 -6.41
CA THR A 114 -5.63 -3.01 -5.26
C THR A 114 -5.79 -3.83 -3.99
N ILE A 115 -4.82 -3.72 -3.09
CA ILE A 115 -4.89 -4.38 -1.77
C ILE A 115 -6.08 -3.78 -1.00
N SER A 116 -6.27 -2.46 -1.10
CA SER A 116 -7.38 -1.73 -0.50
C SER A 116 -8.76 -2.31 -0.91
N PHE A 117 -9.00 -2.54 -2.20
CA PHE A 117 -10.25 -3.14 -2.68
C PHE A 117 -10.49 -4.54 -2.07
N PHE A 118 -9.49 -5.42 -2.13
CA PHE A 118 -9.66 -6.77 -1.59
C PHE A 118 -9.78 -6.78 -0.07
N LEU A 119 -9.09 -5.88 0.62
CA LEU A 119 -9.19 -5.74 2.07
C LEU A 119 -10.58 -5.28 2.49
N GLU A 120 -11.18 -4.33 1.77
CA GLU A 120 -12.58 -3.93 1.93
C GLU A 120 -13.50 -5.13 1.74
N HIS A 121 -13.35 -5.85 0.63
CA HIS A 121 -14.16 -7.01 0.30
C HIS A 121 -14.11 -8.09 1.38
N PHE A 122 -12.91 -8.52 1.79
CA PHE A 122 -12.75 -9.54 2.82
C PHE A 122 -13.22 -9.07 4.20
N SER A 123 -13.08 -7.77 4.51
CA SER A 123 -13.63 -7.21 5.75
C SER A 123 -15.16 -7.26 5.78
N GLN A 124 -15.82 -6.99 4.63
CA GLN A 124 -17.27 -7.12 4.52
C GLN A 124 -17.74 -8.57 4.65
N VAL A 125 -17.02 -9.50 4.03
CA VAL A 125 -17.29 -10.94 4.19
C VAL A 125 -17.17 -11.35 5.67
N ARG A 126 -16.12 -10.89 6.37
CA ARG A 126 -15.94 -11.14 7.81
C ARG A 126 -17.11 -10.62 8.64
N LEU A 127 -17.63 -9.42 8.32
CA LEU A 127 -18.78 -8.83 9.00
C LEU A 127 -20.10 -9.57 8.74
N GLN A 128 -20.23 -10.23 7.58
CA GLN A 128 -21.43 -10.99 7.21
C GLN A 128 -21.42 -12.43 7.77
N ALA A 129 -20.30 -12.87 8.33
CA ALA A 129 -20.20 -14.20 8.93
C ALA A 129 -21.10 -14.34 10.16
N GLN A 130 -21.65 -15.53 10.37
CA GLN A 130 -22.48 -15.81 11.55
C GLN A 130 -21.64 -15.70 12.82
N GLY A 131 -22.10 -14.89 13.78
CA GLY A 131 -21.40 -14.66 15.04
C GLY A 131 -20.24 -13.65 14.95
N ALA A 132 -20.13 -12.89 13.84
CA ALA A 132 -19.12 -11.85 13.71
C ALA A 132 -19.28 -10.75 14.76
N ASP A 133 -18.20 -10.48 15.49
CA ASP A 133 -18.10 -9.29 16.34
C ASP A 133 -17.65 -8.09 15.49
N THR A 134 -18.48 -7.05 15.50
CA THR A 134 -18.27 -5.83 14.70
C THR A 134 -17.08 -5.01 15.18
N ALA A 135 -16.77 -5.03 16.49
CA ALA A 135 -15.62 -4.37 17.07
C ALA A 135 -14.33 -5.11 16.70
N GLU A 136 -14.30 -6.44 16.85
CA GLU A 136 -13.16 -7.25 16.41
C GLU A 136 -12.91 -7.07 14.89
N ALA A 137 -13.98 -7.00 14.08
CA ALA A 137 -13.86 -6.78 12.64
C ALA A 137 -13.21 -5.44 12.29
N ALA A 138 -13.62 -4.38 13.00
CA ALA A 138 -13.06 -3.06 12.82
C ALA A 138 -11.58 -3.02 13.22
N ASP A 139 -11.21 -3.60 14.37
CA ASP A 139 -9.81 -3.66 14.81
C ASP A 139 -8.93 -4.45 13.83
N ALA A 140 -9.40 -5.61 13.38
CA ALA A 140 -8.71 -6.47 12.43
C ALA A 140 -8.45 -5.73 11.12
N ARG A 141 -9.48 -5.07 10.59
CA ARG A 141 -9.36 -4.26 9.36
C ARG A 141 -8.35 -3.13 9.51
N ILE A 142 -8.36 -2.41 10.62
CA ILE A 142 -7.43 -1.29 10.85
C ILE A 142 -5.99 -1.79 10.92
N LEU A 143 -5.73 -2.85 11.69
CA LEU A 143 -4.40 -3.43 11.80
C LEU A 143 -3.93 -4.01 10.45
N ALA A 144 -4.81 -4.71 9.72
CA ALA A 144 -4.53 -5.23 8.40
C ALA A 144 -4.19 -4.13 7.39
N GLY A 145 -4.88 -2.98 7.45
CA GLY A 145 -4.56 -1.81 6.63
C GLY A 145 -3.15 -1.29 6.89
N GLY A 146 -2.75 -1.16 8.16
CA GLY A 146 -1.39 -0.75 8.52
C GLY A 146 -0.31 -1.75 8.05
N ILE A 147 -0.57 -3.05 8.16
CA ILE A 147 0.32 -4.11 7.67
C ILE A 147 0.43 -4.05 6.13
N ALA A 148 -0.70 -3.90 5.46
CA ALA A 148 -0.76 -3.80 4.00
C ALA A 148 -0.04 -2.54 3.48
N GLU A 149 -0.19 -1.39 4.15
CA GLU A 149 0.56 -0.17 3.83
C GLU A 149 2.07 -0.38 3.94
N LEU A 150 2.57 -1.03 5.00
CA LEU A 150 3.99 -1.36 5.12
C LEU A 150 4.46 -2.28 3.98
N SER A 151 3.64 -3.25 3.60
CA SER A 151 4.00 -4.22 2.55
C SER A 151 4.22 -3.54 1.19
N LEU A 152 3.59 -2.39 0.92
CA LEU A 152 3.78 -1.67 -0.34
C LEU A 152 5.22 -1.13 -0.49
N ALA A 153 5.88 -0.78 0.61
CA ALA A 153 7.23 -0.22 0.57
C ALA A 153 8.31 -1.27 0.36
N ASP A 154 8.11 -2.49 0.86
CA ASP A 154 9.10 -3.55 0.80
C ASP A 154 9.06 -4.29 -0.55
N TYR A 155 10.19 -4.30 -1.24
CA TYR A 155 10.34 -4.90 -2.56
C TYR A 155 10.03 -6.41 -2.57
N ALA A 156 10.22 -7.10 -1.44
CA ALA A 156 9.93 -8.53 -1.31
C ALA A 156 8.46 -8.87 -1.59
N PHE A 157 7.54 -7.91 -1.42
CA PHE A 157 6.10 -8.13 -1.55
C PHE A 157 5.56 -7.85 -2.96
N ILE A 158 6.37 -7.33 -3.89
CA ILE A 158 5.95 -7.05 -5.28
C ILE A 158 5.48 -8.34 -5.99
N GLY A 159 6.04 -9.49 -5.64
CA GLY A 159 5.66 -10.79 -6.24
C GLY A 159 4.31 -11.33 -5.77
N TYR A 160 3.73 -10.77 -4.70
CA TYR A 160 2.42 -11.20 -4.19
C TYR A 160 1.30 -10.46 -4.91
N THR A 161 0.20 -11.18 -5.17
CA THR A 161 -1.00 -10.53 -5.72
C THR A 161 -1.67 -9.65 -4.66
N PRO A 162 -2.34 -8.54 -5.06
CA PRO A 162 -3.03 -7.67 -4.12
C PRO A 162 -4.06 -8.38 -3.24
N SER A 163 -4.79 -9.36 -3.80
CA SER A 163 -5.75 -10.20 -3.08
C SER A 163 -5.09 -11.10 -2.03
N LEU A 164 -3.92 -11.67 -2.32
CA LEU A 164 -3.20 -12.50 -1.37
C LEU A 164 -2.66 -11.66 -0.21
N LEU A 165 -2.11 -10.47 -0.49
CA LEU A 165 -1.67 -9.54 0.55
C LEU A 165 -2.82 -9.05 1.43
N ALA A 166 -3.99 -8.77 0.84
CA ALA A 166 -5.18 -8.39 1.60
C ALA A 166 -5.65 -9.51 2.54
N ALA A 167 -5.79 -10.74 2.02
CA ALA A 167 -6.20 -11.89 2.81
C ALA A 167 -5.17 -12.22 3.91
N GLY A 168 -3.89 -12.26 3.56
CA GLY A 168 -2.79 -12.51 4.49
C GLY A 168 -2.69 -11.44 5.59
N SER A 169 -2.84 -10.17 5.24
CA SER A 169 -2.82 -9.06 6.22
C SER A 169 -3.99 -9.15 7.19
N LEU A 170 -5.20 -9.48 6.70
CA LEU A 170 -6.39 -9.63 7.54
C LEU A 170 -6.28 -10.85 8.46
N GLY A 171 -5.84 -12.00 7.92
CA GLY A 171 -5.60 -13.20 8.72
C GLY A 171 -4.51 -13.00 9.77
N LEU A 172 -3.45 -12.27 9.44
CA LEU A 172 -2.38 -11.94 10.37
C LEU A 172 -2.88 -10.99 11.46
N ALA A 173 -3.68 -9.97 11.10
CA ALA A 173 -4.28 -9.05 12.06
C ALA A 173 -5.18 -9.78 13.07
N ASP A 174 -6.06 -10.66 12.61
CA ASP A 174 -6.92 -11.48 13.48
C ASP A 174 -6.08 -12.35 14.44
N ARG A 175 -5.00 -12.97 13.95
CA ARG A 175 -4.08 -13.76 14.77
C ARG A 175 -3.37 -12.91 15.83
N LEU A 176 -2.87 -11.73 15.45
CA LEU A 176 -2.11 -10.84 16.33
C LEU A 176 -2.98 -10.18 17.41
N LEU A 177 -4.27 -9.99 17.14
CA LEU A 177 -5.24 -9.46 18.10
C LEU A 177 -5.88 -10.55 18.96
N GLY A 178 -5.68 -11.83 18.62
CA GLY A 178 -6.25 -12.96 19.37
C GLY A 178 -7.76 -13.04 19.27
N HIS A 179 -8.34 -12.61 18.13
CA HIS A 179 -9.78 -12.59 17.92
C HIS A 179 -10.39 -14.00 17.93
N SER A 180 -11.58 -14.11 18.50
CA SER A 180 -12.26 -15.39 18.71
C SER A 180 -12.94 -15.92 17.45
N GLN A 181 -13.31 -15.03 16.52
CA GLN A 181 -13.98 -15.35 15.26
C GLN A 181 -13.22 -14.74 14.06
N PRO A 182 -12.06 -15.32 13.68
CA PRO A 182 -11.28 -14.84 12.55
C PRO A 182 -11.97 -15.12 11.21
N LEU A 183 -11.59 -14.39 10.16
CA LEU A 183 -12.04 -14.70 8.81
C LEU A 183 -11.55 -16.09 8.37
N ASP A 184 -12.43 -16.91 7.80
CA ASP A 184 -12.04 -18.12 7.09
C ASP A 184 -11.32 -17.73 5.78
N LEU A 185 -9.99 -17.81 5.80
CA LEU A 185 -9.14 -17.39 4.69
C LEU A 185 -9.36 -18.20 3.40
N ARG A 186 -10.05 -19.35 3.46
CA ARG A 186 -10.42 -20.13 2.27
C ARG A 186 -11.31 -19.35 1.31
N VAL A 187 -12.01 -18.31 1.79
CA VAL A 187 -12.78 -17.39 0.93
C VAL A 187 -11.92 -16.68 -0.12
N SER A 188 -10.61 -16.56 0.11
CA SER A 188 -9.67 -15.98 -0.85
C SER A 188 -9.39 -16.89 -2.05
N GLY A 189 -9.72 -18.19 -1.96
CA GLY A 189 -9.44 -19.19 -2.99
C GLY A 189 -7.98 -19.66 -3.07
N TYR A 190 -7.09 -19.17 -2.19
CA TYR A 190 -5.70 -19.61 -2.13
C TYR A 190 -5.53 -20.88 -1.29
N SER A 191 -4.44 -21.63 -1.55
CA SER A 191 -4.07 -22.78 -0.71
C SER A 191 -3.64 -22.32 0.68
N GLU A 192 -3.87 -23.18 1.68
CA GLU A 192 -3.46 -22.90 3.07
C GLU A 192 -1.94 -22.68 3.18
N GLU A 193 -1.16 -23.41 2.38
CA GLU A 193 0.31 -23.25 2.33
C GLU A 193 0.70 -21.85 1.87
N LEU A 194 0.13 -21.37 0.77
CA LEU A 194 0.46 -20.04 0.23
C LEU A 194 0.02 -18.91 1.17
N LEU A 195 -1.14 -19.05 1.82
CA LEU A 195 -1.61 -18.11 2.82
C LEU A 195 -0.70 -18.09 4.04
N ARG A 196 -0.28 -19.26 4.54
CA ARG A 196 0.64 -19.37 5.67
C ARG A 196 1.97 -18.70 5.35
N ASP A 197 2.55 -19.01 4.19
CA ASP A 197 3.83 -18.44 3.77
C ASP A 197 3.74 -16.90 3.64
N CYS A 198 2.65 -16.38 3.05
CA CYS A 198 2.38 -14.95 2.99
C CYS A 198 2.30 -14.32 4.39
N MET A 199 1.54 -14.93 5.30
CA MET A 199 1.38 -14.45 6.68
C MET A 199 2.70 -14.48 7.46
N GLU A 200 3.55 -15.47 7.25
CA GLU A 200 4.88 -15.55 7.86
C GLU A 200 5.80 -14.42 7.38
N GLN A 201 5.79 -14.11 6.09
CA GLN A 201 6.54 -12.96 5.56
C GLN A 201 6.00 -11.64 6.10
N LEU A 202 4.68 -11.46 6.15
CA LEU A 202 4.06 -10.27 6.73
C LEU A 202 4.37 -10.16 8.24
N GLN A 203 4.41 -11.27 8.96
CA GLN A 203 4.79 -11.28 10.37
C GLN A 203 6.25 -10.83 10.57
N LEU A 204 7.16 -11.27 9.69
CA LEU A 204 8.54 -10.82 9.69
C LEU A 204 8.62 -9.31 9.40
N LEU A 205 7.91 -8.83 8.37
CA LEU A 205 7.83 -7.41 8.04
C LEU A 205 7.38 -6.57 9.26
N VAL A 206 6.34 -7.01 9.95
CA VAL A 206 5.82 -6.36 11.17
C VAL A 206 6.89 -6.32 12.26
N SER A 207 7.61 -7.42 12.49
CA SER A 207 8.66 -7.49 13.51
C SER A 207 9.84 -6.54 13.22
N LEU A 208 10.19 -6.37 11.95
CA LEU A 208 11.27 -5.46 11.52
C LEU A 208 10.86 -3.99 11.56
N ASN A 209 9.55 -3.71 11.54
CA ASN A 209 8.97 -2.36 11.48
C ASN A 209 8.24 -1.96 12.78
N GLY A 210 8.71 -2.46 13.93
CA GLY A 210 8.09 -2.21 15.24
C GLY A 210 7.94 -0.73 15.62
N GLN A 211 8.76 0.17 15.06
CA GLN A 211 8.65 1.63 15.27
C GLN A 211 7.76 2.32 14.24
N SER A 212 7.66 1.78 13.02
CA SER A 212 6.92 2.38 11.91
C SER A 212 5.43 2.04 11.98
N LEU A 213 5.08 0.78 12.25
CA LEU A 213 3.68 0.33 12.31
C LEU A 213 2.84 1.11 13.34
N PRO A 214 3.35 1.46 14.54
CA PRO A 214 2.59 2.26 15.49
C PRO A 214 2.20 3.65 14.99
N LEU A 215 3.03 4.27 14.15
CA LEU A 215 2.70 5.56 13.53
C LEU A 215 1.57 5.43 12.52
N LEU A 216 1.30 4.21 12.06
CA LEU A 216 0.26 3.92 11.09
C LEU A 216 -1.12 3.64 11.72
N LEU A 217 -1.17 3.33 13.02
CA LEU A 217 -2.37 2.82 13.68
C LEU A 217 -2.98 3.83 14.67
N PRO A 218 -4.32 3.86 14.81
CA PRO A 218 -5.00 4.59 15.88
C PRO A 218 -4.60 4.09 17.27
N ARG A 219 -4.68 4.97 18.28
CA ARG A 219 -4.28 4.67 19.67
C ARG A 219 -5.09 3.53 20.28
N GLU A 220 -6.34 3.39 19.86
CA GLU A 220 -7.28 2.38 20.33
C GLU A 220 -6.82 0.97 19.98
N VAL A 221 -6.38 0.77 18.72
CA VAL A 221 -5.85 -0.51 18.23
C VAL A 221 -4.47 -0.77 18.83
N LEU A 222 -3.61 0.25 18.94
CA LEU A 222 -2.30 0.10 19.58
C LEU A 222 -2.37 -0.37 21.03
N ARG A 223 -3.44 -0.02 21.75
CA ARG A 223 -3.61 -0.51 23.12
C ARG A 223 -3.79 -2.01 23.18
N LYS A 224 -4.42 -2.60 22.15
CA LYS A 224 -4.70 -4.03 22.00
C LYS A 224 -3.50 -4.82 21.45
N CYS A 225 -2.48 -4.14 20.95
CA CYS A 225 -1.23 -4.74 20.45
C CYS A 225 -0.05 -4.47 21.42
N PRO A 226 0.03 -5.17 22.57
CA PRO A 226 1.11 -4.94 23.54
C PRO A 226 2.50 -5.25 22.98
N TRP A 227 2.58 -6.15 21.99
CA TRP A 227 3.81 -6.54 21.28
C TRP A 227 4.41 -5.43 20.40
N LEU A 228 3.69 -4.32 20.17
CA LEU A 228 4.19 -3.14 19.45
C LEU A 228 4.85 -2.07 20.35
N ARG A 229 4.88 -2.25 21.68
CA ARG A 229 5.39 -1.24 22.62
C ARG A 229 6.85 -1.46 23.04
N GLY A 230 7.64 -2.12 22.20
CA GLY A 230 9.07 -2.39 22.42
C GLY A 230 9.97 -1.19 22.16
#